data_AF-R6EFE6-F1
#
_entry.id   AF-R6EFE6-F1
#
_cell.length_a   1.000
_cell.length_b   1.000
_cell.length_c   1.000
_cell.angle_alpha   90.00
_cell.angle_beta   90.00
_cell.angle_gamma   90.00
#
_symmetry.space_group_name_H-M   'P 1'
#
loop_
_entity.id
_entity.type
_entity.pdbx_description
1 polymer ?
#
loop_
_entity_poly.entity_id
_entity_poly.type
_entity_poly.pdbx_seq_one_letter_code
_entity_poly.pdbx_strand_id
1 'polypeptide(L)'
;MSIPLAQQLRPQTLDEVVGQRHLIGENKPLRNIIESGELPNMIFYGPSGVGKTTVASIIAKATDRKLCKLNGTTAGTADIKAIVAQLDTFEAPNGILLYLDEIQYFNKKQQQTLLEYIEVGSITLIASTTENPYFYVYNAILSRSTVFEFKAVTPAEIIPAVERGFKFLEEKRGMKFELDPDAIKHISSACGGDVRKAINSVELCALSTKPNADGIIHITAETARSLTQRSAMKYDRDGDEHYDIVSAYQKSMRGSDPDAALHYLGRLLDAGDLPSACRRLMVCACEDVGLAYPMIIPIVKAAVDAALMVGLPEARIPLADAVVLVCTSPKSNSAYLGIDAALSDIKKGKSGPIPRRLQNKHCDGEDNPNKGQFYLYPHTYENHWIPQQYLPDAIKNAKYYKFGDNKMEQAAKAYWDKVKGKK
;
A
#
# COMPACT_ATOMS: atom_id res chain seq x y z
N MET A 1 -0.23 0.32 -35.93
CA MET A 1 -1.13 0.57 -34.78
C MET A 1 -1.06 2.05 -34.43
N SER A 2 -2.20 2.75 -34.38
CA SER A 2 -2.22 4.15 -33.95
C SER A 2 -1.82 4.26 -32.48
N ILE A 3 -0.98 5.25 -32.15
CA ILE A 3 -0.59 5.55 -30.77
C ILE A 3 -1.89 5.88 -29.96
N PRO A 4 -2.10 5.36 -28.73
CA PRO A 4 -3.29 5.70 -27.94
C PRO A 4 -3.41 7.19 -27.62
N LEU A 5 -4.63 7.71 -27.45
CA LEU A 5 -4.85 9.14 -27.16
C LEU A 5 -4.14 9.60 -25.88
N ALA A 6 -4.15 8.78 -24.83
CA ALA A 6 -3.48 9.07 -23.56
C ALA A 6 -1.95 9.24 -23.69
N GLN A 7 -1.35 8.67 -24.73
CA GLN A 7 0.08 8.85 -25.03
C GLN A 7 0.32 10.15 -25.84
N GLN A 8 -0.58 10.48 -26.77
CA GLN A 8 -0.50 11.70 -27.59
C GLN A 8 -0.73 12.96 -26.76
N LEU A 9 -1.65 12.91 -25.80
CA LEU A 9 -2.01 14.03 -24.92
C LEU A 9 -1.11 14.16 -23.68
N ARG A 10 0.04 13.49 -23.64
CA ARG A 10 0.93 13.61 -22.48
C ARG A 10 1.35 15.06 -22.29
N PRO A 11 1.12 15.65 -21.10
CA PRO A 11 1.61 16.98 -20.75
C PRO A 11 3.10 17.16 -21.06
N GLN A 12 3.46 18.32 -21.60
CA GLN A 12 4.84 18.69 -21.89
C GLN A 12 5.47 19.57 -20.81
N THR A 13 4.65 20.26 -20.03
CA THR A 13 5.07 21.16 -18.93
C THR A 13 4.35 20.79 -17.64
N LEU A 14 4.87 21.25 -16.50
CA LEU A 14 4.22 21.02 -15.19
C LEU A 14 2.83 21.67 -15.11
N ASP A 15 2.64 22.83 -15.74
CA ASP A 15 1.37 23.58 -15.71
C ASP A 15 0.26 22.86 -16.51
N GLU A 16 0.63 21.99 -17.44
CA GLU A 16 -0.31 21.16 -18.19
C GLU A 16 -0.80 19.93 -17.43
N VAL A 17 -0.08 19.51 -16.38
CA VAL A 17 -0.42 18.33 -15.58
C VAL A 17 -1.65 18.63 -14.73
N VAL A 18 -2.67 17.79 -14.87
CA VAL A 18 -3.88 17.88 -14.05
C VAL A 18 -3.68 17.17 -12.71
N GLY A 19 -4.17 17.80 -11.64
CA GLY A 19 -3.99 17.33 -10.27
C GLY A 19 -2.59 17.60 -9.70
N GLN A 20 -2.29 16.98 -8.56
CA GLN A 20 -0.99 17.06 -7.86
C GLN A 20 -0.54 18.49 -7.49
N ARG A 21 -1.46 19.45 -7.34
CA ARG A 21 -1.11 20.84 -7.00
C ARG A 21 -0.37 20.97 -5.67
N HIS A 22 -0.45 19.99 -4.78
CA HIS A 22 0.34 19.94 -3.55
C HIS A 22 1.83 19.65 -3.80
N LEU A 23 2.19 19.03 -4.93
CA LEU A 23 3.57 18.72 -5.33
C LEU A 23 4.12 19.72 -6.36
N ILE A 24 3.36 19.99 -7.41
CA ILE A 24 3.82 20.70 -8.61
C ILE A 24 3.18 22.09 -8.79
N GLY A 25 2.39 22.53 -7.80
CA GLY A 25 1.88 23.90 -7.78
C GLY A 25 3.00 24.93 -7.60
N GLU A 26 2.65 26.20 -7.77
CA GLU A 26 3.57 27.32 -7.54
C GLU A 26 4.16 27.24 -6.12
N ASN A 27 5.48 27.45 -6.00
CA ASN A 27 6.24 27.38 -4.75
C ASN A 27 6.17 26.04 -4.01
N LYS A 28 5.82 24.94 -4.67
CA LYS A 28 5.75 23.60 -4.06
C LYS A 28 7.08 22.86 -4.14
N PRO A 29 7.37 21.94 -3.18
CA PRO A 29 8.68 21.32 -3.05
C PRO A 29 9.18 20.65 -4.33
N LEU A 30 8.35 19.84 -5.01
CA LEU A 30 8.77 19.15 -6.22
C LEU A 30 9.00 20.13 -7.37
N ARG A 31 8.15 21.16 -7.53
CA ARG A 31 8.37 22.21 -8.54
C ARG A 31 9.69 22.95 -8.32
N ASN A 32 9.95 23.39 -7.08
CA ASN A 32 11.17 24.12 -6.74
C ASN A 32 12.44 23.27 -6.96
N ILE A 33 12.39 21.97 -6.67
CA ILE A 33 13.50 21.02 -6.93
C ILE A 33 13.74 20.86 -8.44
N ILE A 34 12.68 20.84 -9.24
CA ILE A 34 12.82 20.72 -10.69
C ILE A 34 13.40 22.02 -11.27
N GLU A 35 12.93 23.17 -10.78
CA GLU A 35 13.39 24.49 -11.21
C GLU A 35 14.82 24.82 -10.75
N SER A 36 15.31 24.22 -9.65
CA SER A 36 16.70 24.39 -9.22
C SER A 36 17.72 23.64 -10.09
N GLY A 37 17.29 22.64 -10.86
CA GLY A 37 18.15 21.81 -11.71
C GLY A 37 18.93 20.70 -10.96
N GLU A 38 18.97 20.74 -9.63
CA GLU A 38 19.62 19.74 -8.79
C GLU A 38 18.61 18.67 -8.33
N LEU A 39 18.62 17.52 -9.00
CA LEU A 39 17.66 16.45 -8.74
C LEU A 39 18.21 15.42 -7.73
N PRO A 40 17.61 15.26 -6.55
CA PRO A 40 17.83 14.09 -5.72
C PRO A 40 17.18 12.85 -6.35
N ASN A 41 17.52 11.67 -5.83
CA ASN A 41 16.75 10.46 -6.16
C ASN A 41 15.35 10.58 -5.57
N MET A 42 14.35 10.06 -6.29
CA MET A 42 12.95 10.21 -5.93
C MET A 42 12.22 8.88 -5.98
N ILE A 43 11.22 8.74 -5.12
CA ILE A 43 10.25 7.65 -5.16
C ILE A 43 8.87 8.26 -5.28
N PHE A 44 8.20 8.00 -6.40
CA PHE A 44 6.82 8.41 -6.65
C PHE A 44 5.87 7.29 -6.22
N TYR A 45 5.18 7.52 -5.11
CA TYR A 45 4.20 6.60 -4.56
C TYR A 45 2.79 7.10 -4.85
N GLY A 46 1.88 6.24 -5.31
CA GLY A 46 0.47 6.58 -5.42
C GLY A 46 -0.29 5.76 -6.46
N PRO A 47 -1.60 5.97 -6.63
CA PRO A 47 -2.45 5.18 -7.53
C PRO A 47 -1.97 5.19 -8.99
N SER A 48 -2.41 4.21 -9.80
CA SER A 48 -2.15 4.21 -11.25
C SER A 48 -2.80 5.43 -11.93
N GLY A 49 -2.14 5.93 -12.98
CA GLY A 49 -2.73 6.92 -13.89
C GLY A 49 -2.80 8.36 -13.37
N VAL A 50 -2.18 8.65 -12.23
CA VAL A 50 -2.13 9.99 -11.60
C VAL A 50 -0.99 10.91 -12.10
N GLY A 51 -0.21 10.45 -13.09
CA GLY A 51 0.81 11.29 -13.75
C GLY A 51 2.28 11.02 -13.37
N LYS A 52 2.60 9.99 -12.56
CA LYS A 52 3.97 9.65 -12.15
C LYS A 52 4.99 9.60 -13.31
N THR A 53 4.70 8.79 -14.33
CA THR A 53 5.55 8.65 -15.53
C THR A 53 5.63 9.92 -16.37
N THR A 54 4.55 10.71 -16.39
CA THR A 54 4.49 11.98 -17.11
C THR A 54 5.38 13.00 -16.44
N VAL A 55 5.26 13.17 -15.13
CA VAL A 55 6.12 14.08 -14.34
C VAL A 55 7.58 13.69 -14.49
N ALA A 56 7.93 12.41 -14.38
CA ALA A 56 9.32 11.96 -14.63
C ALA A 56 9.84 12.33 -16.03
N SER A 57 8.97 12.29 -17.04
CA SER A 57 9.34 12.66 -18.41
C SER A 57 9.52 14.18 -18.57
N ILE A 58 8.72 14.99 -17.86
CA ILE A 58 8.86 16.45 -17.83
C ILE A 58 10.15 16.84 -17.10
N ILE A 59 10.45 16.18 -15.96
CA ILE A 59 11.69 16.40 -15.20
C ILE A 59 12.91 16.18 -16.09
N ALA A 60 12.98 15.04 -16.78
CA ALA A 60 14.11 14.73 -17.64
C ALA A 60 14.32 15.80 -18.74
N LYS A 61 13.23 16.30 -19.34
CA LYS A 61 13.30 17.39 -20.33
C LYS A 61 13.73 18.71 -19.72
N ALA A 62 13.17 19.08 -18.56
CA ALA A 62 13.49 20.33 -17.88
C ALA A 62 14.95 20.40 -17.42
N THR A 63 15.55 19.26 -17.06
CA THR A 63 16.96 19.17 -16.64
C THR A 63 17.91 18.71 -17.75
N ASP A 64 17.43 18.62 -18.99
CA ASP A 64 18.20 18.17 -20.16
C ASP A 64 18.99 16.85 -19.92
N ARG A 65 18.30 15.86 -19.33
CA ARG A 65 18.84 14.53 -19.00
C ARG A 65 18.28 13.46 -19.92
N LYS A 66 19.08 12.46 -20.26
CA LYS A 66 18.61 11.30 -21.04
C LYS A 66 17.69 10.43 -20.17
N LEU A 67 16.43 10.32 -20.57
CA LEU A 67 15.42 9.51 -19.88
C LEU A 67 15.49 8.05 -20.31
N CYS A 68 15.92 7.17 -19.40
CA CYS A 68 15.90 5.73 -19.60
C CYS A 68 14.77 5.12 -18.77
N LYS A 69 13.93 4.26 -19.36
CA LYS A 69 12.76 3.66 -18.70
C LYS A 69 12.96 2.17 -18.51
N LEU A 70 12.78 1.69 -17.29
CA LEU A 70 12.69 0.28 -16.94
C LEU A 70 11.36 -0.01 -16.24
N ASN A 71 10.91 -1.26 -16.31
CA ASN A 71 9.76 -1.74 -15.56
C ASN A 71 10.18 -2.91 -14.67
N GLY A 72 9.85 -2.84 -13.38
CA GLY A 72 10.22 -3.80 -12.36
C GLY A 72 9.74 -5.24 -12.63
N THR A 73 8.68 -5.39 -13.41
CA THR A 73 8.12 -6.71 -13.77
C THR A 73 8.93 -7.44 -14.84
N THR A 74 9.67 -6.72 -15.69
CA THR A 74 10.38 -7.30 -16.84
C THR A 74 11.89 -7.07 -16.81
N ALA A 75 12.36 -6.02 -16.14
CA ALA A 75 13.76 -5.64 -16.13
C ALA A 75 14.60 -6.49 -15.16
N GLY A 76 15.79 -6.89 -15.61
CA GLY A 76 16.81 -7.57 -14.84
C GLY A 76 17.99 -6.67 -14.47
N THR A 77 18.98 -7.24 -13.78
CA THR A 77 20.24 -6.53 -13.46
C THR A 77 21.06 -6.19 -14.71
N ALA A 78 20.89 -6.95 -15.80
CA ALA A 78 21.59 -6.72 -17.06
C ALA A 78 21.12 -5.42 -17.74
N ASP A 79 19.81 -5.13 -17.69
CA ASP A 79 19.25 -3.92 -18.28
C ASP A 79 19.76 -2.64 -17.59
N ILE A 80 19.90 -2.69 -16.25
CA ILE A 80 20.49 -1.60 -15.46
C ILE A 80 21.93 -1.34 -15.93
N LYS A 81 22.74 -2.39 -16.06
CA LYS A 81 24.13 -2.28 -16.53
C LYS A 81 24.21 -1.73 -17.96
N ALA A 82 23.31 -2.16 -18.84
CA ALA A 82 23.25 -1.70 -20.22
C ALA A 82 22.91 -0.20 -20.31
N ILE A 83 22.07 0.32 -19.41
CA ILE A 83 21.77 1.76 -19.35
C ILE A 83 22.98 2.55 -18.85
N VAL A 84 23.65 2.07 -17.80
CA VAL A 84 24.84 2.74 -17.25
C VAL A 84 25.97 2.77 -18.29
N ALA A 85 26.14 1.72 -19.08
CA ALA A 85 27.13 1.69 -20.16
C ALA A 85 26.90 2.76 -21.25
N GLN A 86 25.71 3.37 -21.34
CA GLN A 86 25.44 4.47 -22.27
C GLN A 86 25.97 5.82 -21.76
N LEU A 87 26.43 5.93 -20.52
CA LEU A 87 26.97 7.17 -19.95
C LEU A 87 28.24 7.66 -20.67
N ASP A 88 29.04 6.76 -21.22
CA ASP A 88 30.30 7.07 -21.92
C ASP A 88 30.09 7.59 -23.36
N THR A 89 28.84 7.94 -23.72
CA THR A 89 28.50 8.45 -25.05
C THR A 89 28.15 9.94 -25.00
N PHE A 90 28.42 10.68 -26.09
CA PHE A 90 28.07 12.10 -26.25
C PHE A 90 26.54 12.40 -26.12
N GLU A 91 25.70 11.39 -25.88
CA GLU A 91 24.24 11.49 -25.81
C GLU A 91 23.67 11.89 -24.43
N ALA A 92 24.47 11.97 -23.36
CA ALA A 92 24.00 12.26 -22.00
C ALA A 92 24.80 13.37 -21.30
N PRO A 93 24.83 14.61 -21.82
CA PRO A 93 25.68 15.69 -21.31
C PRO A 93 25.44 16.05 -19.84
N ASN A 94 24.20 15.89 -19.34
CA ASN A 94 23.85 16.13 -17.93
C ASN A 94 23.56 14.85 -17.14
N GLY A 95 23.97 13.68 -17.67
CA GLY A 95 23.76 12.36 -17.08
C GLY A 95 22.42 11.69 -17.43
N ILE A 96 22.18 10.53 -16.83
CA ILE A 96 20.99 9.70 -17.08
C ILE A 96 19.98 9.87 -15.94
N LEU A 97 18.71 10.06 -16.32
CA LEU A 97 17.57 9.89 -15.42
C LEU A 97 16.97 8.51 -15.66
N LEU A 98 17.11 7.61 -14.68
CA LEU A 98 16.52 6.28 -14.72
C LEU A 98 15.12 6.33 -14.10
N TYR A 99 14.10 6.19 -14.93
CA TYR A 99 12.74 5.96 -14.46
C TYR A 99 12.46 4.46 -14.32
N LEU A 100 12.26 3.99 -13.10
CA LEU A 100 11.95 2.59 -12.80
C LEU A 100 10.50 2.47 -12.33
N ASP A 101 9.64 1.92 -13.19
CA ASP A 101 8.24 1.68 -12.83
C ASP A 101 8.08 0.39 -12.02
N GLU A 102 7.10 0.35 -11.12
CA GLU A 102 6.77 -0.81 -10.28
C GLU A 102 7.96 -1.43 -9.52
N ILE A 103 8.74 -0.60 -8.81
CA ILE A 103 9.94 -1.01 -8.06
C ILE A 103 9.69 -2.15 -7.05
N GLN A 104 8.46 -2.34 -6.58
CA GLN A 104 8.11 -3.42 -5.65
C GLN A 104 8.40 -4.83 -6.20
N TYR A 105 8.53 -4.99 -7.52
CA TYR A 105 8.88 -6.28 -8.14
C TYR A 105 10.38 -6.52 -8.23
N PHE A 106 11.23 -5.52 -7.96
CA PHE A 106 12.66 -5.73 -7.87
C PHE A 106 13.03 -6.43 -6.57
N ASN A 107 13.72 -7.55 -6.69
CA ASN A 107 14.26 -8.29 -5.56
C ASN A 107 15.44 -7.56 -4.90
N LYS A 108 15.89 -8.06 -3.74
CA LYS A 108 17.01 -7.50 -2.96
C LYS A 108 18.25 -7.22 -3.80
N LYS A 109 18.64 -8.18 -4.64
CA LYS A 109 19.87 -8.11 -5.43
C LYS A 109 19.78 -7.03 -6.49
N GLN A 110 18.64 -6.91 -7.18
CA GLN A 110 18.39 -5.85 -8.16
C GLN A 110 18.43 -4.45 -7.51
N GLN A 111 17.80 -4.30 -6.33
CA GLN A 111 17.84 -3.03 -5.58
C GLN A 111 19.24 -2.68 -5.09
N GLN A 112 20.04 -3.67 -4.67
CA GLN A 112 21.45 -3.45 -4.30
C GLN A 112 22.30 -2.98 -5.49
N THR A 113 22.10 -3.56 -6.68
CA THR A 113 22.78 -3.11 -7.90
C THR A 113 22.43 -1.66 -8.24
N LEU A 114 21.19 -1.21 -8.04
CA LEU A 114 20.83 0.20 -8.23
C LEU A 114 21.59 1.13 -7.27
N LEU A 115 21.79 0.69 -6.01
CA LEU A 115 22.44 1.50 -4.99
C LEU A 115 23.87 1.89 -5.38
N GLU A 116 24.63 0.95 -5.95
CA GLU A 116 26.01 1.20 -6.43
C GLU A 116 26.06 2.38 -7.42
N TYR A 117 25.10 2.46 -8.34
CA TYR A 117 25.06 3.51 -9.36
C TYR A 117 24.48 4.83 -8.84
N ILE A 118 23.60 4.76 -7.84
CA ILE A 118 23.02 5.93 -7.18
C ILE A 118 24.07 6.64 -6.31
N GLU A 119 24.89 5.90 -5.58
CA GLU A 119 25.92 6.45 -4.68
C GLU A 119 27.06 7.12 -5.42
N VAL A 120 27.44 6.57 -6.58
CA VAL A 120 28.49 7.14 -7.45
C VAL A 120 27.94 8.32 -8.29
N GLY A 121 26.62 8.54 -8.29
CA GLY A 121 25.98 9.61 -9.06
C GLY A 121 25.90 9.33 -10.57
N SER A 122 26.15 8.09 -10.99
CA SER A 122 26.07 7.68 -12.40
C SER A 122 24.63 7.74 -12.93
N ILE A 123 23.63 7.59 -12.06
CA ILE A 123 22.21 7.72 -12.40
C ILE A 123 21.48 8.58 -11.38
N THR A 124 20.50 9.36 -11.84
CA THR A 124 19.46 9.91 -10.98
C THR A 124 18.25 8.99 -11.07
N LEU A 125 17.87 8.37 -9.95
CA LEU A 125 16.73 7.45 -9.90
C LEU A 125 15.42 8.20 -9.67
N ILE A 126 14.42 7.93 -10.51
CA ILE A 126 13.00 8.15 -10.18
C ILE A 126 12.30 6.79 -10.23
N ALA A 127 12.04 6.20 -9.05
CA ALA A 127 11.26 4.97 -8.96
C ALA A 127 9.77 5.28 -8.79
N SER A 128 8.88 4.43 -9.28
CA SER A 128 7.44 4.50 -8.96
C SER A 128 6.87 3.20 -8.43
N THR A 129 5.84 3.33 -7.59
CA THR A 129 5.08 2.21 -7.06
C THR A 129 3.65 2.63 -6.74
N THR A 130 2.71 1.67 -6.83
CA THR A 130 1.33 1.83 -6.32
C THR A 130 1.18 1.41 -4.87
N GLU A 131 2.17 0.72 -4.32
CA GLU A 131 2.18 0.18 -2.96
C GLU A 131 2.99 1.08 -2.04
N ASN A 132 2.70 1.04 -0.73
CA ASN A 132 3.42 1.87 0.23
C ASN A 132 4.94 1.53 0.20
N PRO A 133 5.82 2.49 -0.12
CA PRO A 133 7.22 2.23 -0.41
C PRO A 133 8.00 1.73 0.81
N TYR A 134 7.56 2.03 2.03
CA TYR A 134 8.21 1.59 3.27
C TYR A 134 8.14 0.07 3.51
N PHE A 135 7.28 -0.65 2.77
CA PHE A 135 7.18 -2.12 2.86
C PHE A 135 8.01 -2.85 1.81
N TYR A 136 8.18 -2.28 0.62
CA TYR A 136 8.73 -3.00 -0.55
C TYR A 136 10.05 -2.43 -1.06
N VAL A 137 10.36 -1.17 -0.75
CA VAL A 137 11.62 -0.54 -1.10
C VAL A 137 12.60 -0.69 0.06
N TYR A 138 13.83 -1.06 -0.25
CA TYR A 138 14.85 -1.28 0.76
C TYR A 138 15.26 0.03 1.44
N ASN A 139 15.46 -0.03 2.76
CA ASN A 139 15.85 1.14 3.56
C ASN A 139 17.09 1.89 3.03
N ALA A 140 18.03 1.19 2.40
CA ALA A 140 19.22 1.82 1.80
C ALA A 140 18.89 2.76 0.62
N ILE A 141 17.89 2.41 -0.19
CA ILE A 141 17.39 3.28 -1.27
C ILE A 141 16.53 4.39 -0.68
N LEU A 142 15.64 4.06 0.27
CA LEU A 142 14.79 5.05 0.94
C LEU A 142 15.59 6.14 1.64
N SER A 143 16.69 5.79 2.31
CA SER A 143 17.54 6.78 3.01
C SER A 143 18.28 7.73 2.08
N ARG A 144 18.32 7.44 0.77
CA ARG A 144 19.01 8.22 -0.27
C ARG A 144 18.04 8.81 -1.31
N SER A 145 16.73 8.66 -1.07
CA SER A 145 15.68 9.10 -1.97
C SER A 145 14.60 9.88 -1.23
N THR A 146 14.07 10.91 -1.89
CA THR A 146 12.93 11.67 -1.38
C THR A 146 11.63 11.01 -1.86
N VAL A 147 10.72 10.70 -0.93
CA VAL A 147 9.43 10.10 -1.26
C VAL A 147 8.40 11.20 -1.54
N PHE A 148 7.75 11.14 -2.70
CA PHE A 148 6.64 12.02 -3.08
C PHE A 148 5.36 11.21 -3.27
N GLU A 149 4.32 11.59 -2.53
CA GLU A 149 3.00 10.97 -2.60
C GLU A 149 2.12 11.68 -3.65
N PHE A 150 1.78 10.93 -4.69
CA PHE A 150 0.81 11.30 -5.71
C PHE A 150 -0.58 10.84 -5.28
N LYS A 151 -1.52 11.78 -5.22
CA LYS A 151 -2.89 11.51 -4.78
C LYS A 151 -3.80 11.17 -5.95
N ALA A 152 -4.93 10.51 -5.70
CA ALA A 152 -5.99 10.40 -6.70
C ALA A 152 -6.43 11.80 -7.15
N VAL A 153 -6.64 12.00 -8.45
CA VAL A 153 -7.03 13.32 -8.99
C VAL A 153 -8.53 13.51 -8.80
N THR A 154 -8.95 14.65 -8.28
CA THR A 154 -10.37 14.91 -8.03
C THR A 154 -11.14 15.02 -9.36
N PRO A 155 -12.44 14.66 -9.41
CA PRO A 155 -13.22 14.79 -10.64
C PRO A 155 -13.18 16.21 -11.23
N ALA A 156 -13.19 17.25 -10.39
CA ALA A 156 -13.09 18.64 -10.83
C ALA A 156 -11.75 18.95 -11.52
N GLU A 157 -10.65 18.37 -11.05
CA GLU A 157 -9.32 18.55 -11.65
C GLU A 157 -9.14 17.73 -12.93
N ILE A 158 -9.96 16.70 -13.17
CA ILE A 158 -9.90 15.87 -14.39
C ILE A 158 -10.61 16.52 -15.58
N ILE A 159 -11.59 17.38 -15.33
CA ILE A 159 -12.36 18.09 -16.38
C ILE A 159 -11.45 18.73 -17.44
N PRO A 160 -10.40 19.51 -17.08
CA PRO A 160 -9.51 20.13 -18.08
C PRO A 160 -8.74 19.11 -18.95
N ALA A 161 -8.50 17.89 -18.46
CA ALA A 161 -7.89 16.83 -19.25
C ALA A 161 -8.91 16.24 -20.25
N VAL A 162 -10.16 16.05 -19.83
CA VAL A 162 -11.24 15.54 -20.69
C VAL A 162 -11.54 16.53 -21.82
N GLU A 163 -11.70 17.82 -21.50
CA GLU A 163 -11.94 18.88 -22.47
C GLU A 163 -10.80 18.99 -23.49
N ARG A 164 -9.56 18.97 -23.00
CA ARG A 164 -8.36 18.96 -23.86
C ARG A 164 -8.34 17.76 -24.80
N GLY A 165 -8.81 16.60 -24.33
CA GLY A 165 -8.89 15.39 -25.14
C GLY A 165 -9.88 15.50 -26.29
N PHE A 166 -11.08 16.03 -26.04
CA PHE A 166 -12.05 16.27 -27.12
C PHE A 166 -11.57 17.33 -28.10
N LYS A 167 -11.00 18.44 -27.61
CA LYS A 167 -10.44 19.49 -28.47
C LYS A 167 -9.33 18.96 -29.39
N PHE A 168 -8.43 18.13 -28.86
CA PHE A 168 -7.39 17.51 -29.68
C PHE A 168 -7.97 16.57 -30.74
N LEU A 169 -9.05 15.85 -30.43
CA LEU A 169 -9.74 15.00 -31.40
C LEU A 169 -10.49 15.80 -32.46
N GLU A 170 -11.07 16.96 -32.11
CA GLU A 170 -11.65 17.90 -33.08
C GLU A 170 -10.61 18.30 -34.12
N GLU A 171 -9.46 18.80 -33.67
CA GLU A 171 -8.36 19.25 -34.52
C GLU A 171 -7.82 18.11 -35.39
N LYS A 172 -7.62 16.93 -34.79
CA LYS A 172 -7.05 15.77 -35.47
C LYS A 172 -7.97 15.14 -36.52
N ARG A 173 -9.29 15.13 -36.27
CA ARG A 173 -10.27 14.49 -37.16
C ARG A 173 -10.95 15.46 -38.11
N GLY A 174 -10.83 16.77 -37.87
CA GLY A 174 -11.56 17.79 -38.63
C GLY A 174 -13.09 17.68 -38.43
N MET A 175 -13.53 17.20 -37.27
CA MET A 175 -14.95 17.04 -36.92
C MET A 175 -15.25 17.86 -35.68
N LYS A 176 -16.47 18.39 -35.57
CA LYS A 176 -16.90 19.13 -34.39
C LYS A 176 -17.50 18.18 -33.35
N PHE A 177 -17.09 18.33 -32.09
CA PHE A 177 -17.66 17.60 -30.96
C PHE A 177 -18.57 18.53 -30.16
N GLU A 178 -19.83 18.13 -29.99
CA GLU A 178 -20.76 18.79 -29.08
C GLU A 178 -20.86 17.95 -27.80
N LEU A 179 -20.56 18.54 -26.65
CA LEU A 179 -20.42 17.82 -25.39
C LEU A 179 -21.51 18.24 -24.41
N ASP A 180 -22.30 17.28 -23.91
CA ASP A 180 -23.16 17.54 -22.77
C ASP A 180 -22.29 17.82 -21.53
N PRO A 181 -22.58 18.86 -20.73
CA PRO A 181 -21.84 19.11 -19.49
C PRO A 181 -21.82 17.91 -18.54
N ASP A 182 -22.91 17.13 -18.54
CA ASP A 182 -23.02 15.92 -17.72
C ASP A 182 -22.19 14.76 -18.27
N ALA A 183 -21.90 14.71 -19.57
CA ALA A 183 -20.98 13.71 -20.13
C ALA A 183 -19.55 13.95 -19.62
N ILE A 184 -19.09 15.21 -19.60
CA ILE A 184 -17.77 15.58 -19.09
C ILE A 184 -17.64 15.23 -17.60
N LYS A 185 -18.65 15.60 -16.79
CA LYS A 185 -18.70 15.25 -15.36
C LYS A 185 -18.74 13.74 -15.15
N HIS A 186 -19.47 13.01 -15.99
CA HIS A 186 -19.56 11.56 -15.89
C HIS A 186 -18.22 10.88 -16.17
N ILE A 187 -17.56 11.23 -17.28
CA ILE A 187 -16.23 10.70 -17.62
C ILE A 187 -15.22 11.01 -16.50
N SER A 188 -15.25 12.24 -15.98
CA SER A 188 -14.33 12.69 -14.93
C SER A 188 -14.56 11.96 -13.60
N SER A 189 -15.80 11.63 -13.24
CA SER A 189 -16.10 10.88 -12.00
C SER A 189 -15.90 9.37 -12.15
N ALA A 190 -16.28 8.78 -13.29
CA ALA A 190 -16.22 7.33 -13.52
C ALA A 190 -14.79 6.75 -13.52
N CYS A 191 -13.77 7.58 -13.73
CA CYS A 191 -12.38 7.13 -13.81
C CYS A 191 -11.71 6.87 -12.44
N GLY A 192 -12.34 7.27 -11.32
CA GLY A 192 -11.83 7.01 -9.97
C GLY A 192 -10.42 7.56 -9.75
N GLY A 193 -10.20 8.80 -10.19
CA GLY A 193 -8.94 9.54 -10.05
C GLY A 193 -7.82 9.17 -11.03
N ASP A 194 -8.06 8.25 -11.96
CA ASP A 194 -7.10 7.83 -13.00
C ASP A 194 -7.32 8.64 -14.29
N VAL A 195 -6.41 9.59 -14.56
CA VAL A 195 -6.48 10.48 -15.72
C VAL A 195 -6.32 9.70 -17.03
N ARG A 196 -5.48 8.64 -17.04
CA ARG A 196 -5.29 7.80 -18.23
C ARG A 196 -6.60 7.12 -18.62
N LYS A 197 -7.36 6.62 -17.64
CA LYS A 197 -8.70 6.06 -17.88
C LYS A 197 -9.67 7.11 -18.42
N ALA A 198 -9.67 8.32 -17.86
CA ALA A 198 -10.52 9.40 -18.36
C ALA A 198 -10.26 9.70 -19.84
N ILE A 199 -8.99 9.80 -20.25
CA ILE A 199 -8.62 10.04 -21.65
C ILE A 199 -8.98 8.84 -22.55
N ASN A 200 -8.83 7.61 -22.08
CA ASN A 200 -9.28 6.44 -22.83
C ASN A 200 -10.80 6.45 -23.04
N SER A 201 -11.57 6.88 -22.03
CA SER A 201 -13.02 7.05 -22.15
C SER A 201 -13.39 8.12 -23.17
N VAL A 202 -12.64 9.23 -23.23
CA VAL A 202 -12.80 10.25 -24.29
C VAL A 202 -12.57 9.64 -25.68
N GLU A 203 -11.48 8.90 -25.85
CA GLU A 203 -11.15 8.22 -27.11
C GLU A 203 -12.27 7.23 -27.52
N LEU A 204 -12.78 6.46 -26.57
CA LEU A 204 -13.88 5.51 -26.81
C LEU A 204 -15.18 6.21 -27.19
N CYS A 205 -15.60 7.24 -26.45
CA CYS A 205 -16.81 8.03 -26.76
C CYS A 205 -16.71 8.63 -28.17
N ALA A 206 -15.52 9.11 -28.55
CA ALA A 206 -15.30 9.66 -29.87
C ALA A 206 -15.27 8.60 -30.99
N LEU A 207 -14.92 7.35 -30.69
CA LEU A 207 -14.91 6.25 -31.66
C LEU A 207 -16.28 5.60 -31.84
N SER A 208 -17.08 5.55 -30.78
CA SER A 208 -18.41 4.90 -30.77
C SER A 208 -19.52 5.76 -31.35
N THR A 209 -19.37 7.08 -31.32
CA THR A 209 -20.43 8.00 -31.70
C THR A 209 -20.30 8.40 -33.16
N LYS A 210 -21.36 8.15 -33.94
CA LYS A 210 -21.42 8.55 -35.33
C LYS A 210 -21.78 10.04 -35.43
N PRO A 211 -21.24 10.75 -36.44
CA PRO A 211 -21.67 12.11 -36.72
C PRO A 211 -23.15 12.14 -37.12
N ASN A 212 -23.84 13.22 -36.77
CA ASN A 212 -25.19 13.51 -37.24
C ASN A 212 -25.17 13.98 -38.71
N ALA A 213 -26.34 14.36 -39.24
CA ALA A 213 -26.47 14.82 -40.63
C ALA A 213 -25.60 16.05 -40.97
N ASP A 214 -25.25 16.87 -39.96
CA ASP A 214 -24.43 18.07 -40.08
C ASP A 214 -22.92 17.79 -39.85
N GLY A 215 -22.53 16.52 -39.69
CA GLY A 215 -21.14 16.14 -39.44
C GLY A 215 -20.66 16.36 -37.99
N ILE A 216 -21.58 16.65 -37.06
CA ILE A 216 -21.28 16.93 -35.65
C ILE A 216 -21.42 15.63 -34.84
N ILE A 217 -20.43 15.36 -33.98
CA ILE A 217 -20.46 14.24 -33.05
C ILE A 217 -20.98 14.73 -31.69
N HIS A 218 -22.21 14.35 -31.34
CA HIS A 218 -22.84 14.73 -30.06
C HIS A 218 -22.53 13.68 -28.98
N ILE A 219 -21.74 14.05 -27.98
CA ILE A 219 -21.39 13.17 -26.85
C ILE A 219 -22.38 13.41 -25.71
N THR A 220 -23.33 12.50 -25.58
CA THR A 220 -24.36 12.56 -24.53
C THR A 220 -23.90 11.92 -23.22
N ALA A 221 -24.57 12.27 -22.12
CA ALA A 221 -24.35 11.60 -20.84
C ALA A 221 -24.69 10.09 -20.86
N GLU A 222 -25.59 9.67 -21.74
CA GLU A 222 -25.92 8.25 -21.95
C GLU A 222 -24.79 7.50 -22.68
N THR A 223 -24.24 8.12 -23.74
CA THR A 223 -23.07 7.61 -24.46
C THR A 223 -21.90 7.41 -23.50
N ALA A 224 -21.59 8.44 -22.71
CA ALA A 224 -20.56 8.36 -21.69
C ALA A 224 -20.82 7.18 -20.74
N ARG A 225 -22.03 7.07 -20.16
CA ARG A 225 -22.43 6.00 -19.23
C ARG A 225 -22.30 4.59 -19.79
N SER A 226 -22.68 4.39 -21.05
CA SER A 226 -22.66 3.07 -21.70
C SER A 226 -21.25 2.55 -22.00
N LEU A 227 -20.27 3.46 -22.15
CA LEU A 227 -18.92 3.13 -22.60
C LEU A 227 -17.88 3.28 -21.50
N THR A 228 -18.13 4.16 -20.54
CA THR A 228 -17.46 4.07 -19.26
C THR A 228 -18.01 2.84 -18.58
N GLN A 229 -17.38 1.68 -18.80
CA GLN A 229 -17.51 0.58 -17.86
C GLN A 229 -17.33 1.23 -16.49
N ARG A 230 -18.36 1.12 -15.61
CA ARG A 230 -18.10 1.27 -14.19
C ARG A 230 -16.95 0.31 -13.95
N SER A 231 -15.75 0.84 -13.77
CA SER A 231 -14.68 0.11 -13.12
C SER A 231 -15.39 -0.36 -11.86
N ALA A 232 -15.70 -1.66 -11.79
CA ALA A 232 -16.46 -2.30 -10.71
C ALA A 232 -16.11 -1.55 -9.45
N MET A 233 -17.13 -0.84 -8.91
CA MET A 233 -16.99 0.28 -7.98
C MET A 233 -15.55 0.39 -7.50
N LYS A 234 -14.76 1.31 -8.08
CA LYS A 234 -13.69 1.92 -7.29
C LYS A 234 -14.43 2.71 -6.20
N TYR A 235 -14.97 1.95 -5.26
CA TYR A 235 -15.22 2.34 -3.90
C TYR A 235 -13.96 3.06 -3.51
N ASP A 236 -14.16 4.29 -3.07
CA ASP A 236 -13.13 5.25 -2.78
C ASP A 236 -12.16 4.67 -1.75
N ARG A 237 -11.16 3.88 -2.19
CA ARG A 237 -10.17 3.22 -1.31
C ARG A 237 -9.43 4.26 -0.45
N ASP A 238 -9.46 5.52 -0.86
CA ASP A 238 -8.87 6.69 -0.20
C ASP A 238 -9.93 7.61 0.44
N GLY A 239 -11.21 7.25 0.40
CA GLY A 239 -12.32 8.03 0.95
C GLY A 239 -12.81 7.50 2.28
N ASP A 240 -13.41 8.41 3.06
CA ASP A 240 -14.00 8.10 4.36
C ASP A 240 -14.97 6.91 4.29
N GLU A 241 -15.71 6.73 3.19
CA GLU A 241 -16.68 5.65 3.02
C GLU A 241 -16.05 4.24 2.98
N HIS A 242 -14.82 4.11 2.43
CA HIS A 242 -14.12 2.82 2.45
C HIS A 242 -13.61 2.47 3.84
N TYR A 243 -13.02 3.46 4.52
CA TYR A 243 -12.63 3.30 5.91
C TYR A 243 -13.83 2.96 6.77
N ASP A 244 -14.99 3.55 6.50
CA ASP A 244 -16.25 3.25 7.18
C ASP A 244 -16.72 1.82 6.94
N ILE A 245 -16.62 1.28 5.72
CA ILE A 245 -16.99 -0.12 5.46
C ILE A 245 -16.02 -1.08 6.15
N VAL A 246 -14.70 -0.87 6.04
CA VAL A 246 -13.70 -1.72 6.70
C VAL A 246 -13.81 -1.64 8.24
N SER A 247 -14.16 -0.45 8.73
CA SER A 247 -14.46 -0.17 10.14
C SER A 247 -15.72 -0.88 10.60
N ALA A 248 -16.82 -0.79 9.84
CA ALA A 248 -18.08 -1.44 10.15
C ALA A 248 -17.93 -2.98 10.07
N TYR A 249 -17.23 -3.50 9.08
CA TYR A 249 -16.88 -4.91 8.94
C TYR A 249 -16.16 -5.45 10.19
N GLN A 250 -15.11 -4.77 10.67
CA GLN A 250 -14.45 -5.16 11.91
C GLN A 250 -15.37 -5.03 13.12
N LYS A 251 -16.10 -3.92 13.25
CA LYS A 251 -16.99 -3.69 14.40
C LYS A 251 -18.10 -4.73 14.47
N SER A 252 -18.64 -5.18 13.34
CA SER A 252 -19.62 -6.28 13.28
C SER A 252 -19.03 -7.61 13.73
N MET A 253 -17.81 -7.95 13.26
CA MET A 253 -17.11 -9.16 13.72
C MET A 253 -16.83 -9.13 15.22
N ARG A 254 -16.30 -8.01 15.73
CA ARG A 254 -16.08 -7.75 17.16
C ARG A 254 -17.38 -7.82 17.96
N GLY A 255 -18.43 -7.21 17.43
CA GLY A 255 -19.77 -7.16 18.01
C GLY A 255 -20.52 -8.48 17.97
N SER A 256 -19.94 -9.52 17.34
CA SER A 256 -20.57 -10.84 17.18
C SER A 256 -21.87 -10.81 16.37
N ASP A 257 -21.94 -9.92 15.39
CA ASP A 257 -23.06 -9.80 14.45
C ASP A 257 -22.66 -10.41 13.09
N PRO A 258 -23.02 -11.68 12.80
CA PRO A 258 -22.66 -12.35 11.56
C PRO A 258 -23.39 -11.73 10.35
N ASP A 259 -24.62 -11.26 10.52
CA ASP A 259 -25.43 -10.73 9.42
C ASP A 259 -24.82 -9.41 8.91
N ALA A 260 -24.50 -8.49 9.84
CA ALA A 260 -23.84 -7.24 9.49
C ALA A 260 -22.43 -7.48 8.93
N ALA A 261 -21.67 -8.42 9.53
CA ALA A 261 -20.32 -8.72 9.04
C ALA A 261 -20.33 -9.30 7.62
N LEU A 262 -21.26 -10.21 7.30
CA LEU A 262 -21.46 -10.73 5.96
C LEU A 262 -21.92 -9.66 4.97
N HIS A 263 -22.78 -8.73 5.40
CA HIS A 263 -23.19 -7.59 4.58
C HIS A 263 -22.00 -6.72 4.19
N TYR A 264 -21.14 -6.35 5.15
CA TYR A 264 -19.96 -5.53 4.86
C TYR A 264 -18.88 -6.31 4.10
N LEU A 265 -18.73 -7.61 4.34
CA LEU A 265 -17.90 -8.47 3.48
C LEU A 265 -18.41 -8.41 2.03
N GLY A 266 -19.72 -8.59 1.82
CA GLY A 266 -20.33 -8.49 0.49
C GLY A 266 -20.03 -7.17 -0.21
N ARG A 267 -20.13 -6.05 0.51
CA ARG A 267 -19.77 -4.71 -0.03
C ARG A 267 -18.30 -4.61 -0.41
N LEU A 268 -17.39 -5.15 0.40
CA LEU A 268 -15.95 -5.16 0.09
C LEU A 268 -15.65 -6.03 -1.14
N LEU A 269 -16.29 -7.19 -1.26
CA LEU A 269 -16.06 -8.11 -2.37
C LEU A 269 -16.69 -7.61 -3.69
N ASP A 270 -17.87 -6.99 -3.64
CA ASP A 270 -18.49 -6.34 -4.80
C ASP A 270 -17.65 -5.17 -5.32
N ALA A 271 -16.99 -4.45 -4.41
CA ALA A 271 -15.98 -3.44 -4.70
C ALA A 271 -14.62 -4.00 -5.20
N GLY A 272 -14.46 -5.33 -5.30
CA GLY A 272 -13.20 -5.97 -5.68
C GLY A 272 -12.07 -5.82 -4.64
N ASP A 273 -12.39 -5.43 -3.41
CA ASP A 273 -11.40 -5.23 -2.34
C ASP A 273 -11.19 -6.47 -1.46
N LEU A 274 -10.81 -7.56 -2.14
CA LEU A 274 -10.41 -8.80 -1.49
C LEU A 274 -9.27 -8.61 -0.46
N PRO A 275 -8.21 -7.81 -0.74
CA PRO A 275 -7.10 -7.67 0.21
C PRO A 275 -7.50 -7.07 1.57
N SER A 276 -8.36 -6.05 1.63
CA SER A 276 -8.74 -5.50 2.93
C SER A 276 -9.69 -6.42 3.68
N ALA A 277 -10.61 -7.11 3.00
CA ALA A 277 -11.45 -8.13 3.62
C ALA A 277 -10.60 -9.22 4.30
N CYS A 278 -9.62 -9.77 3.58
CA CYS A 278 -8.70 -10.79 4.10
C CYS A 278 -7.85 -10.27 5.27
N ARG A 279 -7.23 -9.08 5.12
CA ARG A 279 -6.40 -8.49 6.18
C ARG A 279 -7.19 -8.23 7.46
N ARG A 280 -8.38 -7.63 7.34
CA ARG A 280 -9.21 -7.26 8.49
C ARG A 280 -9.73 -8.50 9.22
N LEU A 281 -10.10 -9.54 8.47
CA LEU A 281 -10.52 -10.82 9.03
C LEU A 281 -9.41 -11.49 9.84
N MET A 282 -8.17 -11.53 9.32
CA MET A 282 -7.01 -12.06 10.08
C MET A 282 -6.72 -11.24 11.34
N VAL A 283 -6.86 -9.91 11.28
CA VAL A 283 -6.72 -9.05 12.46
C VAL A 283 -7.78 -9.40 13.50
N CYS A 284 -9.05 -9.51 13.13
CA CYS A 284 -10.14 -9.84 14.07
C CYS A 284 -9.98 -11.23 14.69
N ALA A 285 -9.44 -12.21 13.93
CA ALA A 285 -9.13 -13.53 14.46
C ALA A 285 -8.12 -13.46 15.62
N CYS A 286 -7.08 -12.61 15.51
CA CYS A 286 -6.05 -12.46 16.54
C CYS A 286 -6.43 -11.49 17.66
N GLU A 287 -7.05 -10.36 17.31
CA GLU A 287 -7.37 -9.23 18.20
C GLU A 287 -8.66 -9.45 18.99
N ASP A 288 -9.70 -9.95 18.34
CA ASP A 288 -11.06 -10.00 18.91
C ASP A 288 -11.45 -11.40 19.40
N VAL A 289 -10.88 -12.47 18.84
CA VAL A 289 -11.10 -13.86 19.31
C VAL A 289 -9.87 -14.36 20.08
N GLY A 290 -8.70 -14.35 19.45
CA GLY A 290 -7.40 -14.60 20.07
C GLY A 290 -7.37 -15.88 20.90
N LEU A 291 -7.01 -15.75 22.18
CA LEU A 291 -6.84 -16.89 23.09
C LEU A 291 -8.16 -17.49 23.59
N ALA A 292 -9.31 -16.86 23.31
CA ALA A 292 -10.61 -17.45 23.63
C ALA A 292 -10.92 -18.67 22.77
N TYR A 293 -10.42 -18.70 21.53
CA TYR A 293 -10.45 -19.87 20.66
C TYR A 293 -9.19 -19.89 19.79
N PRO A 294 -8.04 -20.40 20.28
CA PRO A 294 -6.75 -20.29 19.58
C PRO A 294 -6.72 -20.89 18.17
N MET A 295 -7.56 -21.89 17.90
CA MET A 295 -7.69 -22.50 16.57
C MET A 295 -8.31 -21.55 15.53
N ILE A 296 -8.88 -20.41 15.94
CA ILE A 296 -9.39 -19.40 15.01
C ILE A 296 -8.30 -18.91 14.05
N ILE A 297 -7.07 -18.74 14.54
CA ILE A 297 -5.96 -18.16 13.77
C ILE A 297 -5.61 -19.05 12.56
N PRO A 298 -5.27 -20.34 12.73
CA PRO A 298 -4.98 -21.21 11.58
C PRO A 298 -6.19 -21.45 10.68
N ILE A 299 -7.41 -21.52 11.23
CA ILE A 299 -8.63 -21.72 10.42
C ILE A 299 -8.88 -20.51 9.52
N VAL A 300 -8.85 -19.30 10.08
CA VAL A 300 -9.03 -18.06 9.33
C VAL A 300 -7.90 -17.89 8.30
N LYS A 301 -6.66 -18.21 8.66
CA LYS A 301 -5.54 -18.17 7.70
C LYS A 301 -5.78 -19.11 6.52
N ALA A 302 -6.22 -20.35 6.77
CA ALA A 302 -6.51 -21.32 5.72
C ALA A 302 -7.67 -20.86 4.82
N ALA A 303 -8.73 -20.26 5.39
CA ALA A 303 -9.82 -19.68 4.62
C ALA A 303 -9.37 -18.51 3.74
N VAL A 304 -8.52 -17.62 4.27
CA VAL A 304 -7.93 -16.51 3.51
C VAL A 304 -7.02 -17.04 2.40
N ASP A 305 -6.20 -18.05 2.66
CA ASP A 305 -5.33 -18.65 1.65
C ASP A 305 -6.16 -19.30 0.54
N ALA A 306 -7.18 -20.06 0.89
CA ALA A 306 -8.12 -20.64 -0.07
C ALA A 306 -8.78 -19.54 -0.92
N ALA A 307 -9.25 -18.46 -0.30
CA ALA A 307 -9.86 -17.33 -0.99
C ALA A 307 -8.91 -16.67 -2.00
N LEU A 308 -7.64 -16.46 -1.62
CA LEU A 308 -6.63 -15.89 -2.50
C LEU A 308 -6.23 -16.83 -3.65
N MET A 309 -6.25 -18.15 -3.42
CA MET A 309 -5.95 -19.15 -4.44
C MET A 309 -7.06 -19.26 -5.49
N VAL A 310 -8.33 -19.23 -5.08
CA VAL A 310 -9.47 -19.39 -6.01
C VAL A 310 -9.86 -18.08 -6.70
N GLY A 311 -9.64 -16.93 -6.06
CA GLY A 311 -10.02 -15.63 -6.60
C GLY A 311 -11.52 -15.38 -6.62
N LEU A 312 -11.95 -14.18 -7.04
CA LEU A 312 -13.37 -13.84 -7.15
C LEU A 312 -13.99 -14.44 -8.43
N PRO A 313 -15.25 -14.91 -8.38
CA PRO A 313 -16.18 -14.74 -7.26
C PRO A 313 -16.06 -15.81 -6.15
N GLU A 314 -15.43 -16.97 -6.37
CA GLU A 314 -15.39 -18.12 -5.45
C GLU A 314 -14.80 -17.80 -4.07
N ALA A 315 -13.87 -16.83 -4.00
CA ALA A 315 -13.24 -16.35 -2.78
C ALA A 315 -14.23 -15.93 -1.69
N ARG A 316 -15.45 -15.52 -2.08
CA ARG A 316 -16.51 -15.14 -1.14
C ARG A 316 -16.93 -16.26 -0.19
N ILE A 317 -16.83 -17.51 -0.63
CA ILE A 317 -17.34 -18.68 0.10
C ILE A 317 -16.49 -18.98 1.34
N PRO A 318 -15.17 -19.27 1.21
CA PRO A 318 -14.33 -19.52 2.40
C PRO A 318 -14.25 -18.29 3.31
N LEU A 319 -14.33 -17.07 2.76
CA LEU A 319 -14.37 -15.86 3.59
C LEU A 319 -15.66 -15.73 4.39
N ALA A 320 -16.81 -16.08 3.82
CA ALA A 320 -18.08 -16.09 4.55
C ALA A 320 -18.03 -17.07 5.73
N ASP A 321 -17.53 -18.29 5.52
CA ASP A 321 -17.37 -19.29 6.58
C ASP A 321 -16.50 -18.76 7.72
N ALA A 322 -15.36 -18.15 7.38
CA ALA A 322 -14.43 -17.60 8.36
C ALA A 322 -14.99 -16.37 9.09
N VAL A 323 -15.74 -15.50 8.41
CA VAL A 323 -16.43 -14.35 9.04
C VAL A 323 -17.45 -14.83 10.06
N VAL A 324 -18.31 -15.77 9.67
CA VAL A 324 -19.33 -16.33 10.59
C VAL A 324 -18.65 -16.97 11.79
N LEU A 325 -17.58 -17.75 11.56
CA LEU A 325 -16.81 -18.37 12.64
C LEU A 325 -16.22 -17.34 13.62
N VAL A 326 -15.64 -16.24 13.12
CA VAL A 326 -15.12 -15.15 13.96
C VAL A 326 -16.26 -14.49 14.76
N CYS A 327 -17.41 -14.21 14.12
CA CYS A 327 -18.56 -13.62 14.78
C CYS A 327 -19.10 -14.52 15.90
N THR A 328 -19.21 -15.82 15.69
CA THR A 328 -19.78 -16.77 16.66
C THR A 328 -18.78 -17.27 17.70
N SER A 329 -17.49 -16.99 17.54
CA SER A 329 -16.45 -17.40 18.50
C SER A 329 -16.48 -16.56 19.79
N PRO A 330 -16.11 -17.13 20.95
CA PRO A 330 -15.94 -16.35 22.17
C PRO A 330 -14.88 -15.27 21.97
N LYS A 331 -15.10 -14.08 22.53
CA LYS A 331 -14.23 -12.92 22.30
C LYS A 331 -13.16 -12.79 23.38
N SER A 332 -11.95 -12.44 22.98
CA SER A 332 -10.89 -12.02 23.88
C SER A 332 -9.83 -11.20 23.16
N ASN A 333 -9.55 -10.04 23.74
CA ASN A 333 -8.45 -9.16 23.34
C ASN A 333 -7.29 -9.17 24.35
N SER A 334 -7.21 -10.20 25.20
CA SER A 334 -6.27 -10.26 26.33
C SER A 334 -4.80 -10.20 25.90
N ALA A 335 -4.43 -10.90 24.83
CA ALA A 335 -3.09 -10.86 24.26
C ALA A 335 -2.80 -9.52 23.57
N TYR A 336 -3.79 -8.99 22.83
CA TYR A 336 -3.72 -7.69 22.17
C TYR A 336 -3.49 -6.54 23.16
N LEU A 337 -4.28 -6.47 24.23
CA LEU A 337 -4.08 -5.49 25.30
C LEU A 337 -2.75 -5.70 26.04
N GLY A 338 -2.28 -6.95 26.14
CA GLY A 338 -0.98 -7.26 26.73
C GLY A 338 0.19 -6.66 25.95
N ILE A 339 0.21 -6.79 24.62
CA ILE A 339 1.28 -6.20 23.80
C ILE A 339 1.19 -4.67 23.79
N ASP A 340 -0.02 -4.09 23.74
CA ASP A 340 -0.21 -2.64 23.79
C ASP A 340 0.28 -2.04 25.11
N ALA A 341 0.03 -2.72 26.24
CA ALA A 341 0.54 -2.30 27.54
C ALA A 341 2.08 -2.34 27.60
N ALA A 342 2.70 -3.40 27.06
CA ALA A 342 4.17 -3.50 27.00
C ALA A 342 4.78 -2.42 26.10
N LEU A 343 4.21 -2.19 24.92
CA LEU A 343 4.64 -1.12 24.01
C LEU A 343 4.46 0.28 24.63
N SER A 344 3.40 0.49 25.42
CA SER A 344 3.19 1.74 26.15
C SER A 344 4.31 2.02 27.15
N ASP A 345 4.74 1.00 27.90
CA ASP A 345 5.85 1.14 28.86
C ASP A 345 7.18 1.41 28.14
N ILE A 346 7.46 0.72 27.04
CA ILE A 346 8.67 0.96 26.22
C ILE A 346 8.70 2.41 25.72
N LYS A 347 7.58 2.92 25.18
CA LYS A 347 7.47 4.31 24.71
C LYS A 347 7.66 5.34 25.82
N LYS A 348 7.35 4.98 27.07
CA LYS A 348 7.58 5.82 28.27
C LYS A 348 8.99 5.67 28.85
N GLY A 349 9.88 4.95 28.18
CA GLY A 349 11.24 4.69 28.65
C GLY A 349 11.35 3.63 29.75
N LYS A 350 10.27 2.89 30.05
CA LYS A 350 10.25 1.83 31.06
C LYS A 350 10.65 0.47 30.46
N SER A 351 11.88 0.37 30.00
CA SER A 351 12.46 -0.89 29.50
C SER A 351 13.43 -1.50 30.51
N GLY A 352 14.55 -0.83 30.78
CA GLY A 352 15.63 -1.34 31.62
C GLY A 352 16.47 -2.43 30.93
N PRO A 353 17.65 -2.78 31.47
CA PRO A 353 18.51 -3.81 30.90
C PRO A 353 17.90 -5.21 31.08
N ILE A 354 18.18 -6.10 30.12
CA ILE A 354 17.81 -7.52 30.22
C ILE A 354 18.49 -8.11 31.47
N PRO A 355 17.75 -8.81 32.36
CA PRO A 355 18.33 -9.43 33.54
C PRO A 355 19.53 -10.30 33.19
N ARG A 356 20.59 -10.23 33.98
CA ARG A 356 21.83 -10.99 33.76
C ARG A 356 21.60 -12.48 33.49
N ARG A 357 20.60 -13.05 34.16
CA ARG A 357 20.21 -14.47 34.04
C ARG A 357 19.62 -14.87 32.69
N LEU A 358 19.27 -13.91 31.85
CA LEU A 358 18.67 -14.11 30.53
C LEU A 358 19.56 -13.60 29.37
N GLN A 359 20.67 -12.93 29.68
CA GLN A 359 21.61 -12.45 28.66
C GLN A 359 22.34 -13.61 27.97
N ASN A 360 22.84 -13.39 26.76
CA ASN A 360 23.62 -14.41 26.05
C ASN A 360 24.90 -14.75 26.83
N LYS A 361 25.28 -16.03 26.84
CA LYS A 361 26.48 -16.58 27.49
C LYS A 361 27.79 -15.91 27.00
N HIS A 362 27.79 -15.27 25.83
CA HIS A 362 28.94 -14.57 25.27
C HIS A 362 29.16 -13.14 25.80
N CYS A 363 28.33 -12.65 26.72
CA CYS A 363 28.44 -11.28 27.27
C CYS A 363 29.41 -11.14 28.45
N ASP A 364 30.30 -12.11 28.67
CA ASP A 364 31.21 -12.13 29.82
C ASP A 364 32.56 -11.54 29.42
N GLY A 365 32.69 -10.21 29.51
CA GLY A 365 34.00 -9.54 29.47
C GLY A 365 34.87 -9.92 30.67
N GLU A 366 36.18 -9.70 30.57
CA GLU A 366 37.16 -10.07 31.62
C GLU A 366 36.85 -9.43 32.98
N ASP A 367 36.16 -8.28 32.99
CA ASP A 367 35.86 -7.47 34.18
C ASP A 367 34.58 -7.89 34.94
N ASN A 368 33.85 -8.93 34.50
CA ASN A 368 32.63 -9.35 35.19
C ASN A 368 32.93 -10.37 36.32
N PRO A 369 32.71 -10.02 37.60
CA PRO A 369 32.99 -10.91 38.73
C PRO A 369 32.04 -12.12 38.82
N ASN A 370 30.89 -12.08 38.13
CA ASN A 370 29.89 -13.16 38.10
C ASN A 370 29.89 -13.84 36.72
N LYS A 371 30.89 -14.71 36.49
CA LYS A 371 31.03 -15.51 35.26
C LYS A 371 29.96 -16.59 35.19
N GLY A 372 29.30 -16.68 34.03
CA GLY A 372 28.20 -17.61 33.79
C GLY A 372 26.82 -16.94 33.76
N GLN A 373 25.91 -17.53 33.00
CA GLN A 373 24.56 -16.99 32.81
C GLN A 373 23.67 -17.18 34.05
N PHE A 374 23.92 -18.17 34.94
CA PHE A 374 23.06 -18.49 36.09
C PHE A 374 21.56 -18.63 35.76
N TYR A 375 21.26 -18.97 34.51
CA TYR A 375 19.91 -19.22 34.04
C TYR A 375 19.37 -20.50 34.67
N LEU A 376 18.17 -20.43 35.25
CA LEU A 376 17.49 -21.61 35.76
C LEU A 376 16.65 -22.19 34.64
N TYR A 377 17.04 -23.34 34.09
CA TYR A 377 16.34 -23.94 32.96
C TYR A 377 15.01 -24.58 33.42
N PRO A 378 13.82 -24.08 33.01
CA PRO A 378 12.56 -24.51 33.62
C PRO A 378 12.26 -26.00 33.51
N HIS A 379 12.67 -26.66 32.43
CA HIS A 379 12.37 -28.09 32.21
C HIS A 379 12.99 -29.05 33.23
N THR A 380 14.04 -28.63 33.95
CA THR A 380 14.66 -29.45 35.02
C THR A 380 13.92 -29.36 36.35
N TYR A 381 12.92 -28.49 36.47
CA TYR A 381 12.12 -28.30 37.67
C TYR A 381 10.74 -28.94 37.53
N GLU A 382 10.09 -29.19 38.67
CA GLU A 382 8.73 -29.72 38.71
C GLU A 382 7.76 -28.88 37.89
N ASN A 383 6.81 -29.53 37.20
CA ASN A 383 5.85 -28.89 36.28
C ASN A 383 6.51 -28.04 35.17
N HIS A 384 7.81 -28.24 34.94
CA HIS A 384 8.65 -27.46 34.03
C HIS A 384 8.62 -25.95 34.34
N TRP A 385 8.57 -25.59 35.62
CA TRP A 385 8.48 -24.21 36.07
C TRP A 385 9.34 -23.93 37.31
N ILE A 386 9.97 -22.74 37.33
CA ILE A 386 10.74 -22.23 38.47
C ILE A 386 10.48 -20.72 38.61
N PRO A 387 10.27 -20.19 39.83
CA PRO A 387 10.20 -18.75 40.05
C PRO A 387 11.58 -18.12 39.83
N GLN A 388 11.76 -17.46 38.69
CA GLN A 388 12.89 -16.59 38.39
C GLN A 388 12.40 -15.28 37.78
N GLN A 389 13.18 -14.21 37.93
CA GLN A 389 12.87 -12.93 37.34
C GLN A 389 13.17 -12.94 35.84
N TYR A 390 12.14 -12.74 35.03
CA TYR A 390 12.28 -12.62 33.56
C TYR A 390 12.22 -11.16 33.08
N LEU A 391 11.54 -10.28 33.82
CA LEU A 391 11.44 -8.87 33.50
C LEU A 391 12.64 -8.08 34.05
N PRO A 392 13.06 -6.98 33.40
CA PRO A 392 14.03 -6.03 33.94
C PRO A 392 13.64 -5.48 35.31
N ASP A 393 14.62 -5.07 36.12
CA ASP A 393 14.38 -4.54 37.47
C ASP A 393 13.39 -3.37 37.50
N ALA A 394 13.47 -2.49 36.48
CA ALA A 394 12.60 -1.33 36.33
C ALA A 394 11.11 -1.68 36.20
N ILE A 395 10.79 -2.89 35.71
CA ILE A 395 9.42 -3.36 35.45
C ILE A 395 9.17 -4.76 36.02
N LYS A 396 9.94 -5.20 37.02
CA LYS A 396 9.91 -6.58 37.53
C LYS A 396 8.54 -7.07 38.02
N ASN A 397 7.66 -6.14 38.39
CA ASN A 397 6.30 -6.40 38.87
C ASN A 397 5.21 -6.11 37.83
N ALA A 398 5.56 -5.72 36.60
CA ALA A 398 4.60 -5.44 35.55
C ALA A 398 3.82 -6.72 35.18
N LYS A 399 2.52 -6.54 34.92
CA LYS A 399 1.62 -7.62 34.48
C LYS A 399 0.90 -7.15 33.22
N TYR A 400 1.39 -7.61 32.07
CA TYR A 400 0.82 -7.26 30.77
C TYR A 400 -0.36 -8.15 30.40
N TYR A 401 -0.19 -9.47 30.51
CA TYR A 401 -1.24 -10.42 30.18
C TYR A 401 -2.20 -10.64 31.35
N LYS A 402 -3.51 -10.55 31.07
CA LYS A 402 -4.60 -10.88 31.99
C LYS A 402 -5.52 -11.86 31.29
N PHE A 403 -5.76 -13.02 31.90
CA PHE A 403 -6.68 -14.03 31.34
C PHE A 403 -8.08 -13.44 31.14
N GLY A 404 -8.64 -13.63 29.94
CA GLY A 404 -10.03 -13.29 29.64
C GLY A 404 -11.02 -14.21 30.35
N ASP A 405 -12.27 -13.76 30.50
CA ASP A 405 -13.36 -14.52 31.13
C ASP A 405 -14.06 -15.45 30.12
N ASN A 406 -13.28 -16.38 29.56
CA ASN A 406 -13.78 -17.42 28.66
C ASN A 406 -13.21 -18.78 29.06
N LYS A 407 -13.85 -19.85 28.59
CA LYS A 407 -13.53 -21.23 28.97
C LYS A 407 -12.06 -21.58 28.76
N MET A 408 -11.47 -21.20 27.63
CA MET A 408 -10.09 -21.57 27.27
C MET A 408 -9.07 -20.87 28.16
N GLU A 409 -9.22 -19.56 28.34
CA GLU A 409 -8.31 -18.77 29.17
C GLU A 409 -8.50 -19.07 30.66
N GLN A 410 -9.71 -19.34 31.13
CA GLN A 410 -9.93 -19.76 32.53
C GLN A 410 -9.35 -21.15 32.80
N ALA A 411 -9.39 -22.08 31.84
CA ALA A 411 -8.71 -23.37 31.97
C ALA A 411 -7.19 -23.20 32.07
N ALA A 412 -6.60 -22.34 31.23
CA ALA A 412 -5.19 -22.01 31.30
C ALA A 412 -4.81 -21.32 32.63
N LYS A 413 -5.66 -20.40 33.11
CA LYS A 413 -5.49 -19.75 34.40
C LYS A 413 -5.51 -20.76 35.55
N ALA A 414 -6.49 -21.66 35.59
CA ALA A 414 -6.60 -22.68 36.63
C ALA A 414 -5.37 -23.59 36.67
N TYR A 415 -4.86 -24.00 35.51
CA TYR A 415 -3.61 -24.75 35.42
C TYR A 415 -2.43 -23.97 36.02
N TRP A 416 -2.24 -22.71 35.61
CA TRP A 416 -1.11 -21.91 36.07
C TRP A 416 -1.23 -21.46 37.53
N ASP A 417 -2.44 -21.22 38.04
CA ASP A 417 -2.68 -20.93 39.46
C ASP A 417 -2.31 -22.14 40.33
N LYS A 418 -2.59 -23.36 39.85
CA LYS A 418 -2.15 -24.61 40.51
C LYS A 418 -0.63 -24.78 40.47
N VAL A 419 0.00 -24.55 39.31
CA VAL A 419 1.47 -24.70 39.16
C VAL A 419 2.23 -23.65 39.97
N LYS A 420 1.79 -22.38 39.95
CA LYS A 420 2.50 -21.26 40.60
C LYS A 420 2.15 -21.09 42.07
N GLY A 421 1.15 -21.81 42.57
CA GLY A 421 0.77 -21.82 43.97
C GLY A 421 0.19 -20.50 44.45
N LYS A 422 -1.11 -20.31 44.24
CA LYS A 422 -1.94 -19.91 45.39
C LYS A 422 -2.41 -21.20 46.06
N LYS A 423 -1.83 -21.52 47.22
CA LYS A 423 -2.61 -22.20 48.26
C LYS A 423 -3.55 -21.17 48.87
#